data_AF-A0A6N8B5Z8-F1
#
_entry.id   AF-A0A6N8B5Z8-F1
#
_cell.length_a   1.000
_cell.length_b   1.000
_cell.length_c   1.000
_cell.angle_alpha   90.00
_cell.angle_beta   90.00
_cell.angle_gamma   90.00
#
_symmetry.space_group_name_H-M   'P 1'
#
loop_
_entity.id
_entity.type
_entity.pdbx_description
1 polymer ?
#
loop_
_entity_poly.entity_id
_entity_poly.type
_entity_poly.pdbx_seq_one_letter_code
_entity_poly.pdbx_strand_id
1 'polypeptide(L)'
;MRLKKILFTVSALLLIAVPTAANADEYHICPVNCEKGRTLTLQQPNLTGPDIKALQRELIQLDYYQGDIDGVYGIKTAASVSEFQTDQGLIETGIVNEDTWDLLYDELISKQERPAVKETTPPPTGDITIVVDTVNRTLTLMTDGEPYKQFRVSVGKPETPSPVGTWHVTRKAKDWGTGFGTRWIGLNVRWGMFGIHGTNKPGSIGGYASHGCIRMHNNKVEELYPWVPTNAPVYIVGNPFGVPGHTHRVLCVGEKGSDVAAVQAYLKRHGYYDVEVDGIFGPGMEKAIFDYRKDQGLTRDNRVDKAMFDAMGL
;
A
#
# COMPACT_ATOMS: atom_id res chain seq x y z
N MET A 1 24.14 48.03 -70.90
CA MET A 1 23.61 47.95 -69.52
C MET A 1 24.17 46.72 -68.83
N ARG A 2 25.17 46.89 -67.94
CA ARG A 2 25.73 45.80 -67.11
C ARG A 2 24.96 45.77 -65.78
N LEU A 3 24.12 44.75 -65.56
CA LEU A 3 23.55 44.49 -64.24
C LEU A 3 24.56 43.68 -63.41
N LYS A 4 25.04 44.28 -62.31
CA LYS A 4 25.80 43.60 -61.25
C LYS A 4 24.85 42.66 -60.50
N LYS A 5 25.10 41.35 -60.53
CA LYS A 5 24.43 40.39 -59.63
C LYS A 5 25.13 40.47 -58.27
N ILE A 6 24.43 40.98 -57.27
CA ILE A 6 24.86 40.98 -55.87
C ILE A 6 24.48 39.62 -55.28
N LEU A 7 25.49 38.82 -54.93
CA LEU A 7 25.33 37.54 -54.27
C LEU A 7 25.26 37.80 -52.75
N PHE A 8 24.07 37.71 -52.15
CA PHE A 8 23.91 37.69 -50.71
C PHE A 8 24.05 36.25 -50.22
N THR A 9 25.22 35.92 -49.68
CA THR A 9 25.40 34.74 -48.82
C THR A 9 25.34 35.20 -47.37
N VAL A 10 24.29 34.85 -46.65
CA VAL A 10 24.29 34.93 -45.18
C VAL A 10 23.68 33.66 -44.62
N SER A 11 24.59 32.82 -44.12
CA SER A 11 24.49 31.75 -43.13
C SER A 11 23.10 31.44 -42.55
N ALA A 12 22.60 30.25 -42.87
CA ALA A 12 21.65 29.57 -42.01
C ALA A 12 22.37 29.16 -40.71
N LEU A 13 22.05 29.83 -39.60
CA LEU A 13 22.49 29.44 -38.27
C LEU A 13 21.76 28.14 -37.88
N LEU A 14 22.44 27.00 -38.04
CA LEU A 14 21.93 25.71 -37.62
C LEU A 14 21.90 25.68 -36.09
N LEU A 15 20.73 25.92 -35.50
CA LEU A 15 20.47 25.69 -34.08
C LEU A 15 20.57 24.18 -33.81
N ILE A 16 21.74 23.73 -33.39
CA ILE A 16 21.91 22.40 -32.84
C ILE A 16 21.24 22.43 -31.47
N ALA A 17 20.04 21.86 -31.37
CA ALA A 17 19.40 21.60 -30.09
C ALA A 17 20.29 20.63 -29.31
N VAL A 18 20.97 21.15 -28.30
CA VAL A 18 21.64 20.32 -27.29
C VAL A 18 20.51 19.63 -26.52
N PRO A 19 20.43 18.29 -26.49
CA PRO A 19 19.47 17.62 -25.64
C PRO A 19 19.88 17.94 -24.21
N THR A 20 19.09 18.77 -23.53
CA THR A 20 19.21 18.98 -22.10
C THR A 20 19.04 17.62 -21.44
N ALA A 21 20.11 17.16 -20.80
CA ALA A 21 20.06 15.98 -19.94
C ALA A 21 18.83 16.09 -19.05
N ALA A 22 17.96 15.08 -19.15
CA ALA A 22 16.88 14.87 -18.20
C ALA A 22 17.53 14.76 -16.82
N ASN A 23 17.41 15.83 -16.05
CA ASN A 23 17.92 15.88 -14.70
C ASN A 23 16.97 15.10 -13.81
N ALA A 24 17.58 14.15 -13.09
CA ALA A 24 17.18 13.57 -11.82
C ALA A 24 15.70 13.16 -11.70
N ASP A 25 15.48 11.84 -11.70
CA ASP A 25 14.28 11.22 -11.13
C ASP A 25 13.97 11.83 -9.76
N GLU A 26 13.03 12.77 -9.73
CA GLU A 26 12.33 13.13 -8.51
C GLU A 26 11.62 11.86 -8.04
N TYR A 27 12.14 11.27 -6.97
CA TYR A 27 11.36 10.36 -6.16
C TYR A 27 10.01 11.02 -5.90
N HIS A 28 8.96 10.47 -6.51
CA HIS A 28 7.58 10.88 -6.23
C HIS A 28 7.23 10.35 -4.84
N ILE A 29 7.81 10.99 -3.81
CA ILE A 29 7.29 10.92 -2.46
C ILE A 29 5.86 11.41 -2.60
N CYS A 30 4.88 10.55 -2.28
CA CYS A 30 3.49 10.95 -2.22
C CYS A 30 3.43 12.34 -1.56
N PRO A 31 2.87 13.36 -2.22
CA PRO A 31 2.75 14.68 -1.61
C PRO A 31 2.17 14.50 -0.22
N VAL A 32 2.76 15.20 0.76
CA VAL A 32 2.47 15.13 2.22
C VAL A 32 0.99 15.47 2.55
N ASN A 33 0.14 15.62 1.54
CA ASN A 33 -1.24 16.08 1.62
C ASN A 33 -2.24 15.32 0.71
N CYS A 34 -1.89 14.18 0.09
CA CYS A 34 -2.85 13.36 -0.70
C CYS A 34 -3.81 12.50 0.15
N GLU A 35 -3.69 12.63 1.47
CA GLU A 35 -4.40 11.82 2.45
C GLU A 35 -4.88 12.75 3.57
N LYS A 36 -5.83 13.65 3.30
CA LYS A 36 -6.78 14.10 4.34
C LYS A 36 -8.10 13.41 4.03
N GLY A 37 -8.54 12.50 4.89
CA GLY A 37 -9.89 11.96 4.83
C GLY A 37 -10.87 13.11 4.81
N ARG A 38 -11.72 13.18 3.77
CA ARG A 38 -12.72 14.24 3.69
C ARG A 38 -13.89 13.87 4.60
N THR A 39 -14.40 14.85 5.33
CA THR A 39 -15.64 14.71 6.08
C THR A 39 -16.79 14.41 5.11
N LEU A 40 -17.55 13.34 5.36
CA LEU A 40 -18.71 13.00 4.55
C LEU A 40 -19.95 13.66 5.13
N THR A 41 -20.68 14.41 4.33
CA THR A 41 -21.89 15.12 4.75
C THR A 41 -22.85 15.26 3.57
N LEU A 42 -24.12 15.46 3.88
CA LEU A 42 -25.13 15.77 2.88
C LEU A 42 -24.90 17.20 2.36
N GLN A 43 -24.67 17.34 1.06
CA GLN A 43 -24.44 18.62 0.41
C GLN A 43 -24.87 18.59 -1.06
N GLN A 44 -24.90 19.74 -1.73
CA GLN A 44 -25.24 19.86 -3.14
C GLN A 44 -24.06 20.45 -3.93
N PRO A 45 -23.53 19.75 -4.96
CA PRO A 45 -23.88 18.39 -5.37
C PRO A 45 -23.49 17.35 -4.31
N ASN A 46 -24.20 16.22 -4.30
CA ASN A 46 -23.90 15.11 -3.40
C ASN A 46 -22.44 14.69 -3.54
N LEU A 47 -21.83 14.39 -2.41
CA LEU A 47 -20.51 13.77 -2.40
C LEU A 47 -20.60 12.39 -3.05
N THR A 48 -19.58 12.01 -3.82
CA THR A 48 -19.46 10.68 -4.41
C THR A 48 -18.06 10.13 -4.21
N GLY A 49 -17.94 8.80 -4.10
CA GLY A 49 -16.62 8.18 -3.97
C GLY A 49 -16.59 6.77 -3.39
N PRO A 50 -15.43 6.11 -3.45
CA PRO A 50 -15.21 4.78 -2.90
C PRO A 50 -15.31 4.75 -1.35
N ASP A 51 -15.03 5.87 -0.69
CA ASP A 51 -15.21 6.07 0.75
C ASP A 51 -16.69 6.00 1.17
N ILE A 52 -17.59 6.54 0.35
CA ILE A 52 -19.04 6.44 0.57
C ILE A 52 -19.54 5.03 0.29
N LYS A 53 -18.99 4.33 -0.71
CA LYS A 53 -19.31 2.91 -0.93
C LYS A 53 -18.89 2.05 0.26
N ALA A 54 -17.77 2.38 0.90
CA ALA A 54 -17.34 1.71 2.12
C ALA A 54 -18.31 2.00 3.26
N LEU A 55 -18.66 3.27 3.48
CA LEU A 55 -19.65 3.67 4.49
C LEU A 55 -20.97 2.91 4.33
N GLN A 56 -21.53 2.88 3.12
CA GLN A 56 -22.78 2.18 2.83
C GLN A 56 -22.67 0.67 3.10
N ARG A 57 -21.55 0.03 2.72
CA ARG A 57 -21.30 -1.39 3.02
C ARG A 57 -21.23 -1.69 4.51
N GLU A 58 -20.56 -0.81 5.26
CA GLU A 58 -20.41 -0.96 6.70
C GLU A 58 -21.74 -0.73 7.42
N LEU A 59 -22.51 0.31 7.06
CA LEU A 59 -23.83 0.54 7.61
C LEU A 59 -24.83 -0.58 7.28
N ILE A 60 -24.71 -1.23 6.10
CA ILE A 60 -25.50 -2.44 5.78
C ILE A 60 -25.15 -3.58 6.73
N GLN A 61 -23.85 -3.82 6.97
CA GLN A 61 -23.42 -4.89 7.88
C GLN A 61 -23.91 -4.67 9.31
N LEU A 62 -24.09 -3.42 9.72
CA LEU A 62 -24.65 -3.03 11.00
C LEU A 62 -26.18 -2.88 11.02
N ASP A 63 -26.86 -3.18 9.91
CA ASP A 63 -28.32 -3.06 9.72
C ASP A 63 -28.89 -1.62 9.74
N TYR A 64 -28.05 -0.58 9.63
CA TYR A 64 -28.47 0.84 9.59
C TYR A 64 -28.83 1.36 8.19
N TYR A 65 -28.33 0.74 7.12
CA TYR A 65 -28.55 1.23 5.75
C TYR A 65 -29.32 0.22 4.90
N GLN A 66 -30.44 0.68 4.32
CA GLN A 66 -31.28 -0.10 3.40
C GLN A 66 -31.31 0.60 2.04
N GLY A 67 -30.37 0.23 1.18
CA GLY A 67 -30.25 0.78 -0.18
C GLY A 67 -29.07 0.22 -0.96
N ASP A 68 -28.94 0.67 -2.20
CA ASP A 68 -27.82 0.29 -3.06
C ASP A 68 -26.51 0.95 -2.59
N ILE A 69 -25.39 0.24 -2.80
CA ILE A 69 -24.03 0.75 -2.60
C ILE A 69 -23.62 1.54 -3.86
N ASP A 70 -24.27 2.68 -4.07
CA ASP A 70 -24.06 3.55 -5.24
C ASP A 70 -22.84 4.46 -5.10
N GLY A 71 -22.34 4.66 -3.87
CA GLY A 71 -21.23 5.56 -3.57
C GLY A 71 -21.63 7.03 -3.57
N VAL A 72 -22.91 7.35 -3.40
CA VAL A 72 -23.46 8.70 -3.33
C VAL A 72 -23.91 9.00 -1.89
N TYR A 73 -23.43 10.11 -1.32
CA TYR A 73 -23.86 10.55 0.01
C TYR A 73 -25.17 11.32 -0.11
N GLY A 74 -26.26 10.58 -0.35
CA GLY A 74 -27.62 11.11 -0.44
C GLY A 74 -28.34 11.13 0.91
N ILE A 75 -29.61 11.54 0.88
CA ILE A 75 -30.48 11.66 2.06
C ILE A 75 -30.56 10.34 2.84
N LYS A 76 -30.63 9.20 2.13
CA LYS A 76 -30.66 7.87 2.77
C LYS A 76 -29.38 7.59 3.56
N THR A 77 -28.21 7.83 2.95
CA THR A 77 -26.91 7.63 3.61
C THR A 77 -26.78 8.54 4.82
N ALA A 78 -27.18 9.81 4.70
CA ALA A 78 -27.15 10.77 5.81
C ALA A 78 -28.07 10.34 6.97
N ALA A 79 -29.29 9.88 6.67
CA ALA A 79 -30.23 9.39 7.67
C ALA A 79 -29.69 8.15 8.42
N SER A 80 -29.11 7.19 7.70
CA SER A 80 -28.49 6.02 8.33
C SER A 80 -27.28 6.37 9.20
N VAL A 81 -26.49 7.38 8.81
CA VAL A 81 -25.39 7.88 9.64
C VAL A 81 -25.94 8.54 10.91
N SER A 82 -26.97 9.37 10.79
CA SER A 82 -27.65 9.98 11.93
C SER A 82 -28.19 8.94 12.91
N GLU A 83 -28.85 7.91 12.41
CA GLU A 83 -29.37 6.80 13.22
C GLU A 83 -28.23 6.07 13.94
N PHE A 84 -27.17 5.69 13.21
CA PHE A 84 -25.98 5.09 13.79
C PHE A 84 -25.35 5.96 14.88
N GLN A 85 -25.18 7.26 14.62
CA GLN A 85 -24.64 8.21 15.60
C GLN A 85 -25.48 8.26 16.87
N THR A 86 -26.80 8.29 16.73
CA THR A 86 -27.75 8.32 17.85
C THR A 86 -27.58 7.10 18.73
N ASP A 87 -27.53 5.91 18.13
CA ASP A 87 -27.39 4.65 18.85
C ASP A 87 -26.03 4.50 19.53
N GLN A 88 -24.97 5.10 18.97
CA GLN A 88 -23.63 5.14 19.58
C GLN A 88 -23.45 6.28 20.60
N GLY A 89 -24.49 7.07 20.89
CA GLY A 89 -24.42 8.19 21.83
C GLY A 89 -23.60 9.38 21.31
N LEU A 90 -23.39 9.48 19.99
CA LEU A 90 -22.83 10.66 19.33
C LEU A 90 -23.93 11.71 19.09
N ILE A 91 -23.50 12.93 18.76
CA ILE A 91 -24.42 13.97 18.28
C ILE A 91 -24.91 13.56 16.88
N GLU A 92 -26.23 13.48 16.71
CA GLU A 92 -26.91 13.19 15.45
C GLU A 92 -26.67 14.34 14.43
N THR A 93 -25.58 14.26 13.70
CA THR A 93 -25.20 15.28 12.71
C THR A 93 -25.42 14.80 11.28
N GLY A 94 -25.47 13.49 11.05
CA GLY A 94 -25.39 12.91 9.72
C GLY A 94 -24.05 13.23 9.04
N ILE A 95 -23.02 13.59 9.81
CA ILE A 95 -21.67 13.94 9.34
C ILE A 95 -20.70 12.84 9.76
N VAL A 96 -20.01 12.23 8.79
CA VAL A 96 -18.96 11.24 9.07
C VAL A 96 -17.61 11.95 9.17
N ASN A 97 -17.19 12.20 10.40
CA ASN A 97 -15.84 12.59 10.79
C ASN A 97 -15.05 11.36 11.26
N GLU A 98 -13.85 11.57 11.81
CA GLU A 98 -13.00 10.50 12.32
C GLU A 98 -13.65 9.71 13.46
N ASP A 99 -14.29 10.39 14.42
CA ASP A 99 -14.98 9.74 15.55
C ASP A 99 -16.14 8.84 15.09
N THR A 100 -16.97 9.31 14.15
CA THR A 100 -18.05 8.51 13.56
C THR A 100 -17.49 7.28 12.87
N TRP A 101 -16.37 7.40 12.16
CA TRP A 101 -15.73 6.25 11.54
C TRP A 101 -15.21 5.26 12.58
N ASP A 102 -14.47 5.72 13.58
CA ASP A 102 -13.88 4.83 14.59
C ASP A 102 -14.95 4.03 15.33
N LEU A 103 -16.08 4.66 15.70
CA LEU A 103 -17.21 3.95 16.30
C LEU A 103 -17.88 2.96 15.34
N LEU A 104 -18.04 3.33 14.06
CA LEU A 104 -18.62 2.45 13.05
C LEU A 104 -17.82 1.15 12.95
N TYR A 105 -16.49 1.24 13.02
CA TYR A 105 -15.62 0.07 12.97
C TYR A 105 -15.58 -0.70 14.29
N ASP A 106 -15.57 -0.02 15.43
CA ASP A 106 -15.65 -0.72 16.72
C ASP A 106 -16.94 -1.54 16.82
N GLU A 107 -18.06 -1.05 16.29
CA GLU A 107 -19.32 -1.80 16.25
C GLU A 107 -19.30 -2.93 15.21
N LEU A 108 -18.63 -2.77 14.07
CA LEU A 108 -18.45 -3.87 13.12
C LEU A 108 -17.62 -5.02 13.71
N ILE A 109 -16.59 -4.68 14.48
CA ILE A 109 -15.75 -5.66 15.17
C ILE A 109 -16.56 -6.33 16.28
N SER A 110 -17.30 -5.57 17.09
CA SER A 110 -18.16 -6.11 18.16
C SER A 110 -19.23 -7.05 17.61
N LYS A 111 -19.78 -6.77 16.42
CA LYS A 111 -20.78 -7.63 15.76
C LYS A 111 -20.17 -8.92 15.18
N GLN A 112 -18.91 -8.90 14.76
CA GLN A 112 -18.20 -10.08 14.24
C GLN A 112 -17.60 -10.95 15.34
N GLU A 113 -17.28 -10.37 16.51
CA GLU A 113 -16.80 -11.08 17.68
C GLU A 113 -18.01 -11.50 18.57
N ARG A 114 -18.23 -12.80 18.78
CA ARG A 114 -19.13 -13.26 19.87
C ARG A 114 -18.72 -12.55 21.17
N PRO A 115 -19.64 -12.17 22.07
CA PRO A 115 -19.42 -11.14 23.07
C PRO A 115 -18.23 -11.48 23.96
N ALA A 116 -17.06 -10.99 23.58
CA ALA A 116 -15.91 -10.90 24.44
C ALA A 116 -16.09 -9.58 25.18
N VAL A 117 -16.14 -9.69 26.49
CA VAL A 117 -16.02 -8.58 27.44
C VAL A 117 -15.00 -7.57 26.92
N LYS A 118 -15.22 -6.28 27.21
CA LYS A 118 -14.28 -5.17 26.99
C LYS A 118 -13.00 -5.41 27.82
N GLU A 119 -12.27 -6.48 27.54
CA GLU A 119 -11.00 -6.83 28.14
C GLU A 119 -10.00 -5.87 27.54
N THR A 120 -9.47 -4.98 28.37
CA THR A 120 -8.21 -4.33 28.07
C THR A 120 -7.18 -5.45 27.98
N THR A 121 -6.91 -5.95 26.77
CA THR A 121 -5.90 -6.98 26.54
C THR A 121 -4.63 -6.52 27.26
N PRO A 122 -4.07 -7.32 28.19
CA PRO A 122 -2.88 -6.88 28.92
C PRO A 122 -1.74 -6.60 27.92
N PRO A 123 -0.73 -5.79 28.29
CA PRO A 123 0.46 -5.69 27.46
C PRO A 123 1.08 -7.09 27.26
N PRO A 124 1.43 -7.48 26.02
CA PRO A 124 2.07 -8.76 25.78
C PRO A 124 3.45 -8.77 26.43
N THR A 125 3.83 -9.94 26.93
CA THR A 125 5.17 -10.24 27.44
C THR A 125 5.96 -11.07 26.42
N GLY A 126 7.26 -11.26 26.62
CA GLY A 126 8.07 -12.13 25.76
C GLY A 126 8.52 -11.49 24.44
N ASP A 127 8.95 -12.33 23.51
CA ASP A 127 9.49 -11.91 22.22
C ASP A 127 8.37 -11.49 21.27
N ILE A 128 8.38 -10.21 20.91
CA ILE A 128 7.35 -9.60 20.07
C ILE A 128 7.72 -9.73 18.60
N THR A 129 6.82 -10.33 17.82
CA THR A 129 6.92 -10.44 16.36
C THR A 129 5.60 -10.03 15.71
N ILE A 130 5.68 -9.43 14.52
CA ILE A 130 4.50 -9.13 13.70
C ILE A 130 4.47 -10.05 12.49
N VAL A 131 3.32 -10.63 12.19
CA VAL A 131 3.06 -11.36 10.94
C VAL A 131 1.93 -10.64 10.19
N VAL A 132 2.19 -10.20 8.97
CA VAL A 132 1.19 -9.60 8.08
C VAL A 132 0.88 -10.58 6.96
N ASP A 133 -0.37 -11.01 6.84
CA ASP A 133 -0.85 -11.81 5.73
C ASP A 133 -1.50 -10.90 4.69
N THR A 134 -0.89 -10.78 3.51
CA THR A 134 -1.39 -9.87 2.46
C THR A 134 -2.60 -10.42 1.71
N VAL A 135 -2.84 -11.73 1.76
CA VAL A 135 -3.99 -12.38 1.12
C VAL A 135 -5.23 -12.21 2.00
N ASN A 136 -5.10 -12.56 3.28
CA ASN A 136 -6.17 -12.43 4.27
C ASN A 136 -6.34 -11.00 4.80
N ARG A 137 -5.36 -10.13 4.54
CA ARG A 137 -5.33 -8.71 4.96
C ARG A 137 -5.47 -8.59 6.46
N THR A 138 -4.65 -9.37 7.16
CA THR A 138 -4.56 -9.39 8.62
C THR A 138 -3.14 -9.10 9.07
N LEU A 139 -3.03 -8.49 10.26
CA LEU A 139 -1.79 -8.35 11.01
C LEU A 139 -1.98 -9.10 12.32
N THR A 140 -1.12 -10.06 12.60
CA THR A 140 -1.10 -10.82 13.83
C THR A 140 0.13 -10.42 14.64
N LEU A 141 -0.09 -9.93 15.85
CA LEU A 141 0.93 -9.77 16.86
C LEU A 141 1.17 -11.14 17.51
N MET A 142 2.43 -11.55 17.56
CA MET A 142 2.87 -12.82 18.14
C MET A 142 3.68 -12.54 19.41
N THR A 143 3.54 -13.43 20.39
CA THR A 143 4.37 -13.49 21.61
C THR A 143 4.97 -14.89 21.70
N ASP A 144 6.30 -14.99 21.82
CA ASP A 144 7.02 -16.26 21.97
C ASP A 144 6.64 -17.31 20.89
N GLY A 145 6.32 -16.86 19.68
CA GLY A 145 5.92 -17.69 18.55
C GLY A 145 4.43 -18.02 18.46
N GLU A 146 3.62 -17.63 19.45
CA GLU A 146 2.17 -17.90 19.49
C GLU A 146 1.35 -16.65 19.14
N PRO A 147 0.19 -16.78 18.46
CA PRO A 147 -0.69 -15.65 18.18
C PRO A 147 -1.21 -14.99 19.46
N TYR A 148 -0.95 -13.70 19.63
CA TYR A 148 -1.45 -12.90 20.75
C TYR A 148 -2.73 -12.16 20.39
N LYS A 149 -2.70 -11.41 19.29
CA LYS A 149 -3.83 -10.59 18.84
C LYS A 149 -3.78 -10.40 17.34
N GLN A 150 -4.94 -10.43 16.69
CA GLN A 150 -5.06 -10.20 15.25
C GLN A 150 -5.86 -8.93 14.98
N PHE A 151 -5.45 -8.21 13.93
CA PHE A 151 -6.06 -6.98 13.47
C PHE A 151 -6.37 -7.10 11.99
N ARG A 152 -7.53 -6.61 11.58
CA ARG A 152 -7.82 -6.39 10.17
C ARG A 152 -7.00 -5.20 9.67
N VAL A 153 -6.38 -5.34 8.50
CA VAL A 153 -5.53 -4.30 7.91
C VAL A 153 -5.87 -4.10 6.44
N SER A 154 -5.31 -3.04 5.87
CA SER A 154 -5.22 -2.90 4.42
C SER A 154 -3.79 -2.90 3.94
N VAL A 155 -3.62 -3.45 2.75
CA VAL A 155 -2.32 -3.69 2.14
C VAL A 155 -2.24 -2.96 0.80
N GLY A 156 -1.08 -3.07 0.14
CA GLY A 156 -0.81 -2.46 -1.15
C GLY A 156 -1.79 -2.87 -2.24
N LYS A 157 -2.08 -1.96 -3.16
CA LYS A 157 -2.81 -2.25 -4.40
C LYS A 157 -2.00 -3.19 -5.32
N PRO A 158 -2.62 -3.83 -6.33
CA PRO A 158 -1.87 -4.58 -7.35
C PRO A 158 -0.72 -3.77 -7.96
N GLU A 159 -0.91 -2.48 -8.22
CA GLU A 159 0.08 -1.60 -8.85
C GLU A 159 1.15 -1.10 -7.86
N THR A 160 0.89 -1.20 -6.55
CA THR A 160 1.80 -0.76 -5.48
C THR A 160 1.76 -1.77 -4.33
N PRO A 161 2.22 -3.00 -4.56
CA PRO A 161 2.03 -4.11 -3.64
C PRO A 161 2.81 -3.91 -2.34
N SER A 162 2.33 -4.54 -1.27
CA SER A 162 3.08 -4.58 -0.01
C SER A 162 4.38 -5.40 -0.15
N PRO A 163 5.43 -5.03 0.58
CA PRO A 163 6.74 -5.68 0.47
C PRO A 163 6.72 -7.04 1.18
N VAL A 164 6.33 -8.10 0.49
CA VAL A 164 6.42 -9.49 0.97
C VAL A 164 7.89 -9.81 1.23
N GLY A 165 8.19 -10.30 2.44
CA GLY A 165 9.55 -10.50 2.90
C GLY A 165 9.67 -10.50 4.42
N THR A 166 10.92 -10.53 4.89
CA THR A 166 11.27 -10.45 6.32
C THR A 166 11.93 -9.11 6.60
N TRP A 167 11.36 -8.38 7.54
CA TRP A 167 11.74 -7.02 7.90
C TRP A 167 11.89 -6.89 9.41
N HIS A 168 12.34 -5.73 9.87
CA HIS A 168 12.28 -5.33 11.26
C HIS A 168 11.81 -3.88 11.39
N VAL A 169 11.27 -3.55 12.56
CA VAL A 169 10.90 -2.17 12.89
C VAL A 169 12.16 -1.31 12.99
N THR A 170 12.17 -0.16 12.32
CA THR A 170 13.30 0.79 12.32
C THR A 170 13.08 1.94 13.28
N ARG A 171 11.95 2.63 13.12
CA ARG A 171 11.59 3.80 13.92
C ARG A 171 10.09 3.88 14.11
N LYS A 172 9.68 4.62 15.14
CA LYS A 172 8.28 4.84 15.47
C LYS A 172 8.03 6.33 15.66
N ALA A 173 6.88 6.80 15.20
CA ALA A 173 6.47 8.19 15.34
C ALA A 173 4.99 8.30 15.68
N LYS A 174 4.66 9.32 16.47
CA LYS A 174 3.31 9.84 16.60
C LYS A 174 3.15 10.94 15.55
N ASP A 175 2.01 10.98 14.86
CA ASP A 175 1.67 12.04 13.90
C ASP A 175 2.69 12.24 12.77
N TRP A 176 3.13 11.13 12.16
CA TRP A 176 4.13 11.10 11.08
C TRP A 176 3.75 11.96 9.86
N GLY A 177 2.44 12.12 9.62
CA GLY A 177 1.87 12.94 8.56
C GLY A 177 0.37 12.71 8.51
N THR A 178 -0.37 13.67 7.95
CA THR A 178 -1.84 13.71 8.00
C THR A 178 -2.53 12.46 7.45
N GLY A 179 -1.88 11.75 6.52
CA GLY A 179 -2.38 10.51 5.94
C GLY A 179 -2.15 9.23 6.72
N PHE A 180 -1.15 9.27 7.60
CA PHE A 180 -0.64 8.08 8.27
C PHE A 180 -1.34 7.78 9.59
N GLY A 181 -2.43 8.50 9.87
CA GLY A 181 -3.16 8.40 11.12
C GLY A 181 -2.31 8.82 12.33
N THR A 182 -2.66 8.29 13.49
CA THR A 182 -2.09 8.74 14.77
C THR A 182 -0.73 8.10 15.10
N ARG A 183 -0.39 6.97 14.48
CA ARG A 183 0.85 6.22 14.75
C ARG A 183 1.47 5.67 13.47
N TRP A 184 2.79 5.71 13.41
CA TRP A 184 3.61 5.14 12.33
C TRP A 184 4.72 4.25 12.90
N ILE A 185 4.86 3.05 12.33
CA ILE A 185 5.89 2.06 12.64
C ILE A 185 6.63 1.75 11.32
N GLY A 186 7.85 2.28 11.16
CA GLY A 186 8.63 2.12 9.93
C GLY A 186 9.33 0.77 9.83
N LEU A 187 9.50 0.28 8.60
CA LEU A 187 10.16 -0.99 8.28
C LEU A 187 11.47 -0.76 7.51
N ASN A 188 12.43 -1.69 7.62
CA ASN A 188 13.74 -1.62 6.96
C ASN A 188 13.72 -2.14 5.50
N VAL A 189 12.68 -1.83 4.74
CA VAL A 189 12.56 -2.29 3.35
C VAL A 189 13.59 -1.57 2.49
N ARG A 190 14.38 -2.33 1.72
CA ARG A 190 15.56 -1.81 1.00
C ARG A 190 15.22 -0.91 -0.18
N TRP A 191 14.04 -1.09 -0.76
CA TRP A 191 13.64 -0.42 -1.99
C TRP A 191 12.63 0.72 -1.80
N GLY A 192 12.30 1.09 -0.57
CA GLY A 192 11.41 2.21 -0.32
C GLY A 192 11.05 2.40 1.15
N MET A 193 10.22 3.42 1.41
CA MET A 193 9.74 3.73 2.75
C MET A 193 8.39 3.06 2.97
N PHE A 194 8.39 2.04 3.80
CA PHE A 194 7.20 1.27 4.15
C PHE A 194 7.00 1.27 5.66
N GLY A 195 5.74 1.13 6.08
CA GLY A 195 5.39 1.12 7.49
C GLY A 195 4.04 0.50 7.76
N ILE A 196 3.82 0.17 9.02
CA ILE A 196 2.52 -0.13 9.61
C ILE A 196 2.02 1.15 10.27
N HIS A 197 0.81 1.59 9.93
CA HIS A 197 0.35 2.90 10.39
C HIS A 197 -1.18 2.99 10.46
N GLY A 198 -1.66 4.00 11.19
CA GLY A 198 -3.08 4.36 11.23
C GLY A 198 -3.58 4.90 9.89
N THR A 199 -4.84 5.28 9.78
CA THR A 199 -5.30 5.91 8.54
C THR A 199 -6.45 6.86 8.80
N ASN A 200 -6.51 7.94 8.02
CA ASN A 200 -7.68 8.80 7.97
C ASN A 200 -8.66 8.43 6.85
N LYS A 201 -8.43 7.29 6.19
CA LYS A 201 -9.38 6.65 5.27
C LYS A 201 -9.77 5.30 5.88
N PRO A 202 -10.46 5.28 7.03
CA PRO A 202 -10.78 4.03 7.72
C PRO A 202 -11.68 3.12 6.86
N GLY A 203 -12.51 3.68 5.97
CA GLY A 203 -13.18 3.00 4.84
C GLY A 203 -12.29 2.23 3.87
N SER A 204 -10.98 2.42 3.94
CA SER A 204 -10.03 1.67 3.14
C SER A 204 -9.56 0.38 3.80
N ILE A 205 -9.78 0.18 5.12
CA ILE A 205 -9.32 -0.99 5.89
C ILE A 205 -10.01 -2.27 5.41
N GLY A 206 -9.27 -3.39 5.37
CA GLY A 206 -9.76 -4.67 4.88
C GLY A 206 -9.71 -4.85 3.37
N GLY A 207 -8.97 -4.01 2.63
CA GLY A 207 -8.84 -4.03 1.17
C GLY A 207 -7.41 -3.82 0.66
N TYR A 208 -7.25 -3.87 -0.66
CA TYR A 208 -6.01 -3.53 -1.37
C TYR A 208 -6.06 -2.04 -1.74
N ALA A 209 -5.52 -1.17 -0.89
CA ALA A 209 -5.86 0.26 -0.92
C ALA A 209 -4.69 1.23 -0.68
N SER A 210 -3.55 0.75 -0.19
CA SER A 210 -2.38 1.58 0.10
C SER A 210 -1.39 1.60 -1.08
N HIS A 211 -0.35 2.43 -0.97
CA HIS A 211 0.82 2.40 -1.84
C HIS A 211 1.90 1.44 -1.30
N GLY A 212 1.48 0.31 -0.72
CA GLY A 212 2.34 -0.75 -0.19
C GLY A 212 2.46 -0.78 1.33
N CYS A 213 2.18 0.32 2.03
CA CYS A 213 2.15 0.35 3.50
C CYS A 213 1.00 -0.47 4.08
N ILE A 214 1.11 -0.88 5.35
CA ILE A 214 0.07 -1.61 6.06
C ILE A 214 -0.76 -0.61 6.85
N ARG A 215 -2.01 -0.41 6.42
CA ARG A 215 -2.95 0.51 7.09
C ARG A 215 -3.76 -0.21 8.15
N MET A 216 -3.94 0.44 9.28
CA MET A 216 -4.74 0.02 10.43
C MET A 216 -5.73 1.13 10.79
N HIS A 217 -6.80 0.78 11.52
CA HIS A 217 -7.60 1.79 12.22
C HIS A 217 -6.74 2.50 13.28
N ASN A 218 -7.06 3.78 13.54
CA ASN A 218 -6.29 4.61 14.47
C ASN A 218 -6.31 4.02 15.87
N ASN A 219 -7.48 3.70 16.42
CA ASN A 219 -7.62 3.06 17.73
C ASN A 219 -6.81 1.74 17.86
N LYS A 220 -6.76 0.91 16.81
CA LYS A 220 -6.04 -0.38 16.84
C LYS A 220 -4.53 -0.20 16.70
N VAL A 221 -4.05 0.74 15.88
CA VAL A 221 -2.61 1.02 15.83
C VAL A 221 -2.15 1.69 17.12
N GLU A 222 -2.99 2.46 17.80
CA GLU A 222 -2.67 3.04 19.10
C GLU A 222 -2.53 2.00 20.20
N GLU A 223 -3.33 0.94 20.14
CA GLU A 223 -3.19 -0.24 21.00
C GLU A 223 -1.91 -1.02 20.67
N LEU A 224 -1.65 -1.31 19.40
CA LEU A 224 -0.47 -2.06 18.95
C LEU A 224 0.84 -1.31 19.24
N TYR A 225 0.84 0.01 19.03
CA TYR A 225 2.04 0.83 19.04
C TYR A 225 2.90 0.68 20.31
N PRO A 226 2.40 0.79 21.55
CA PRO A 226 3.24 0.63 22.74
C PRO A 226 3.88 -0.76 22.87
N TRP A 227 3.27 -1.79 22.29
CA TRP A 227 3.71 -3.19 22.45
C TRP A 227 4.84 -3.58 21.49
N VAL A 228 4.99 -2.87 20.37
CA VAL A 228 5.98 -3.21 19.34
C VAL A 228 7.29 -2.46 19.60
N PRO A 229 8.39 -3.12 20.02
CA PRO A 229 9.68 -2.46 20.17
C PRO A 229 10.32 -2.13 18.81
N THR A 230 11.26 -1.19 18.80
CA THR A 230 12.20 -1.06 17.67
C THR A 230 12.98 -2.37 17.52
N ASN A 231 13.36 -2.71 16.29
CA ASN A 231 13.99 -3.98 15.92
C ASN A 231 13.10 -5.23 16.05
N ALA A 232 11.81 -5.10 16.42
CA ALA A 232 10.88 -6.23 16.38
C ALA A 232 10.82 -6.83 14.96
N PRO A 233 10.91 -8.16 14.81
CA PRO A 233 10.74 -8.82 13.52
C PRO A 233 9.34 -8.60 12.94
N VAL A 234 9.28 -8.39 11.62
CA VAL A 234 8.04 -8.23 10.86
C VAL A 234 8.10 -9.14 9.64
N TYR A 235 7.27 -10.18 9.61
CA TYR A 235 7.12 -11.08 8.48
C TYR A 235 5.90 -10.66 7.66
N ILE A 236 6.11 -10.24 6.42
CA ILE A 236 5.02 -9.96 5.48
C ILE A 236 4.93 -11.15 4.54
N VAL A 237 3.86 -11.94 4.67
CA VAL A 237 3.64 -13.17 3.91
C VAL A 237 2.55 -12.97 2.87
N GLY A 238 2.64 -13.72 1.76
CA GLY A 238 1.70 -13.69 0.66
C GLY A 238 2.39 -13.96 -0.67
N ASN A 239 1.72 -13.61 -1.77
CA ASN A 239 2.29 -13.78 -3.11
C ASN A 239 3.24 -12.61 -3.44
N PRO A 240 4.55 -12.86 -3.65
CA PRO A 240 5.50 -11.80 -4.00
C PRO A 240 5.23 -11.19 -5.38
N PHE A 241 4.49 -11.89 -6.25
CA PHE A 241 4.17 -11.43 -7.61
C PHE A 241 2.89 -10.59 -7.72
N GLY A 242 2.33 -10.18 -6.58
CA GLY A 242 1.17 -9.30 -6.52
C GLY A 242 -0.04 -9.98 -5.89
N VAL A 243 -1.21 -9.36 -6.07
CA VAL A 243 -2.44 -9.83 -5.42
C VAL A 243 -3.07 -10.99 -6.21
N PRO A 244 -3.79 -11.92 -5.56
CA PRO A 244 -4.45 -13.03 -6.24
C PRO A 244 -5.35 -12.58 -7.39
N GLY A 245 -5.27 -13.28 -8.54
CA GLY A 245 -6.06 -12.98 -9.74
C GLY A 245 -5.42 -11.99 -10.72
N HIS A 246 -4.21 -11.49 -10.44
CA HIS A 246 -3.45 -10.61 -11.34
C HIS A 246 -2.28 -11.36 -11.99
N THR A 247 -1.95 -10.98 -13.23
CA THR A 247 -0.79 -11.53 -13.96
C THR A 247 0.51 -10.87 -13.51
N HIS A 248 1.61 -11.61 -13.64
CA HIS A 248 2.95 -11.04 -13.44
C HIS A 248 3.16 -9.83 -14.35
N ARG A 249 3.58 -8.71 -13.76
CA ARG A 249 4.07 -7.58 -14.56
C ARG A 249 5.41 -7.94 -15.17
N VAL A 250 5.71 -7.35 -16.33
CA VAL A 250 7.04 -7.48 -16.94
C VAL A 250 8.04 -6.70 -16.09
N LEU A 251 9.12 -7.35 -15.67
CA LEU A 251 10.19 -6.69 -14.91
C LEU A 251 11.27 -6.19 -15.84
N CYS A 252 11.69 -4.95 -15.62
CA CYS A 252 12.74 -4.26 -16.37
C CYS A 252 13.75 -3.62 -15.40
N VAL A 253 14.92 -3.23 -15.91
CA VAL A 253 15.92 -2.48 -15.14
C VAL A 253 15.29 -1.25 -14.48
N GLY A 254 15.60 -1.04 -13.20
CA GLY A 254 15.04 0.04 -12.38
C GLY A 254 13.80 -0.36 -11.56
N GLU A 255 13.13 -1.45 -11.93
CA GLU A 255 12.00 -1.97 -11.17
C GLU A 255 12.41 -2.46 -9.78
N LYS A 256 11.49 -2.33 -8.84
CA LYS A 256 11.70 -2.68 -7.44
C LYS A 256 10.49 -3.41 -6.88
N GLY A 257 10.70 -4.34 -5.96
CA GLY A 257 9.61 -5.03 -5.28
C GLY A 257 9.92 -6.45 -4.84
N SER A 258 8.92 -7.06 -4.21
CA SER A 258 8.96 -8.46 -3.76
C SER A 258 9.09 -9.44 -4.93
N ASP A 259 8.53 -9.10 -6.09
CA ASP A 259 8.64 -9.85 -7.34
C ASP A 259 10.07 -9.86 -7.88
N VAL A 260 10.73 -8.71 -7.87
CA VAL A 260 12.14 -8.57 -8.18
C VAL A 260 12.99 -9.40 -7.22
N ALA A 261 12.73 -9.30 -5.91
CA ALA A 261 13.42 -10.09 -4.90
C ALA A 261 13.22 -11.61 -5.10
N ALA A 262 12.02 -12.05 -5.49
CA ALA A 262 11.72 -13.45 -5.77
C ALA A 262 12.51 -13.96 -6.99
N VAL A 263 12.58 -13.18 -8.07
CA VAL A 263 13.38 -13.55 -9.25
C VAL A 263 14.88 -13.55 -8.93
N GLN A 264 15.38 -12.56 -8.18
CA GLN A 264 16.77 -12.56 -7.72
C GLN A 264 17.09 -13.81 -6.89
N ALA A 265 16.20 -14.20 -5.97
CA ALA A 265 16.37 -15.41 -5.15
C ALA A 265 16.38 -16.68 -6.01
N TYR A 266 15.52 -16.75 -7.04
CA TYR A 266 15.52 -17.84 -8.01
C TYR A 266 16.85 -17.92 -8.77
N LEU A 267 17.27 -16.80 -9.38
CA LEU A 267 18.52 -16.73 -10.15
C LEU A 267 19.73 -17.09 -9.28
N LYS A 268 19.73 -16.63 -8.03
CA LYS A 268 20.79 -16.93 -7.05
C LYS A 268 20.89 -18.41 -6.73
N ARG A 269 19.75 -19.06 -6.46
CA ARG A 269 19.68 -20.50 -6.17
C ARG A 269 20.17 -21.36 -7.33
N HIS A 270 20.04 -20.87 -8.56
CA HIS A 270 20.45 -21.57 -9.77
C HIS A 270 21.83 -21.12 -10.31
N GLY A 271 22.58 -20.33 -9.54
CA GLY A 271 23.96 -19.96 -9.88
C GLY A 271 24.10 -18.83 -10.91
N TYR A 272 23.03 -18.13 -11.27
CA TYR A 272 23.07 -17.00 -12.20
C TYR A 272 23.31 -15.65 -11.50
N TYR A 273 23.08 -15.56 -10.19
CA TYR A 273 23.15 -14.31 -9.43
C TYR A 273 23.94 -14.47 -8.14
N ASP A 274 25.03 -13.73 -7.99
CA ASP A 274 25.97 -13.82 -6.86
C ASP A 274 25.81 -12.68 -5.84
N VAL A 275 25.16 -11.59 -6.23
CA VAL A 275 24.87 -10.42 -5.38
C VAL A 275 23.78 -10.73 -4.34
N GLU A 276 23.70 -9.94 -3.28
CA GLU A 276 22.64 -10.02 -2.26
C GLU A 276 21.26 -9.77 -2.87
N VAL A 277 20.23 -10.46 -2.38
CA VAL A 277 18.83 -10.22 -2.79
C VAL A 277 18.36 -8.95 -2.13
N ASP A 278 18.21 -7.89 -2.91
CA ASP A 278 17.86 -6.55 -2.43
C ASP A 278 16.51 -6.05 -2.96
N GLY A 279 15.85 -6.80 -3.84
CA GLY A 279 14.58 -6.43 -4.46
C GLY A 279 14.67 -5.25 -5.43
N ILE A 280 15.87 -4.94 -5.94
CA ILE A 280 16.12 -3.86 -6.89
C ILE A 280 16.71 -4.44 -8.18
N PHE A 281 16.05 -4.19 -9.31
CA PHE A 281 16.52 -4.63 -10.60
C PHE A 281 17.66 -3.72 -11.08
N GLY A 282 18.88 -4.04 -10.64
CA GLY A 282 20.11 -3.39 -11.07
C GLY A 282 20.93 -4.17 -12.12
N PRO A 283 22.13 -3.67 -12.48
CA PRO A 283 22.98 -4.25 -13.52
C PRO A 283 23.39 -5.72 -13.28
N GLY A 284 23.58 -6.10 -12.01
CA GLY A 284 23.89 -7.49 -11.67
C GLY A 284 22.75 -8.46 -12.04
N MET A 285 21.50 -8.04 -11.82
CA MET A 285 20.33 -8.83 -12.18
C MET A 285 20.12 -8.84 -13.69
N GLU A 286 20.36 -7.71 -14.37
CA GLU A 286 20.33 -7.64 -15.83
C GLU A 286 21.29 -8.66 -16.47
N LYS A 287 22.53 -8.73 -15.98
CA LYS A 287 23.50 -9.74 -16.43
C LYS A 287 22.97 -11.16 -16.19
N ALA A 288 22.46 -11.45 -15.00
CA ALA A 288 21.92 -12.76 -14.65
C ALA A 288 20.75 -13.17 -15.56
N ILE A 289 19.91 -12.21 -15.96
CA ILE A 289 18.80 -12.43 -16.89
C ILE A 289 19.30 -12.78 -18.29
N PHE A 290 20.31 -12.07 -18.80
CA PHE A 290 20.92 -12.41 -20.09
C PHE A 290 21.51 -13.82 -20.10
N ASP A 291 22.23 -14.19 -19.04
CA ASP A 291 22.85 -15.51 -18.91
C ASP A 291 21.78 -16.60 -18.82
N TYR A 292 20.76 -16.41 -17.97
CA TYR A 292 19.64 -17.36 -17.85
C TYR A 292 18.89 -17.52 -19.16
N ARG A 293 18.52 -16.43 -19.84
CA ARG A 293 17.76 -16.49 -21.11
C ARG A 293 18.55 -17.22 -22.19
N LYS A 294 19.86 -16.99 -22.27
CA LYS A 294 20.75 -17.71 -23.19
C LYS A 294 20.71 -19.22 -22.93
N ASP A 295 20.81 -19.63 -21.68
CA ASP A 295 20.86 -21.06 -21.31
C ASP A 295 19.50 -21.75 -21.48
N GLN A 296 18.39 -21.00 -21.36
CA GLN A 296 17.03 -21.49 -21.65
C GLN A 296 16.64 -21.43 -23.14
N GLY A 297 17.52 -20.94 -24.04
CA GLY A 297 17.20 -20.77 -25.45
C GLY A 297 16.12 -19.70 -25.72
N LEU A 298 15.91 -18.77 -24.79
CA LEU A 298 14.97 -17.66 -24.93
C LEU A 298 15.58 -16.51 -25.75
N THR A 299 14.73 -15.66 -26.32
CA THR A 299 15.17 -14.43 -27.00
C THR A 299 16.06 -13.61 -26.09
N ARG A 300 17.26 -13.22 -26.55
CA ARG A 300 18.17 -12.36 -25.78
C ARG A 300 17.54 -10.98 -25.53
N ASP A 301 17.17 -10.73 -24.29
CA ASP A 301 16.49 -9.54 -23.80
C ASP A 301 16.87 -9.34 -22.32
N ASN A 302 16.63 -8.16 -21.75
CA ASN A 302 16.87 -7.85 -20.34
C ASN A 302 15.57 -7.79 -19.52
N ARG A 303 14.49 -8.37 -20.02
CA ARG A 303 13.18 -8.37 -19.34
C ARG A 303 12.86 -9.73 -18.74
N VAL A 304 12.18 -9.70 -17.60
CA VAL A 304 11.48 -10.87 -17.07
C VAL A 304 10.05 -10.81 -17.59
N ASP A 305 9.84 -11.43 -18.74
CA ASP A 305 8.55 -11.52 -19.44
C ASP A 305 7.86 -12.86 -19.12
N LYS A 306 6.64 -13.05 -19.65
CA LYS A 306 5.89 -14.29 -19.43
C LYS A 306 6.70 -15.54 -19.79
N ALA A 307 7.41 -15.53 -20.90
CA ALA A 307 8.20 -16.69 -21.34
C ALA A 307 9.30 -17.05 -20.33
N MET A 308 9.93 -16.04 -19.72
CA MET A 308 10.91 -16.25 -18.67
C MET A 308 10.28 -16.72 -17.36
N PHE A 309 9.15 -16.15 -16.94
CA PHE A 309 8.39 -16.66 -15.78
C PHE A 309 8.00 -18.13 -15.98
N ASP A 310 7.46 -18.48 -17.14
CA ASP A 310 7.10 -19.86 -17.50
C ASP A 310 8.34 -20.79 -17.43
N ALA A 311 9.49 -20.34 -17.95
CA ALA A 311 10.76 -21.11 -17.90
C ALA A 311 11.30 -21.28 -16.47
N MET A 312 11.05 -20.33 -15.57
CA MET A 312 11.40 -20.41 -14.15
C MET A 312 10.42 -21.26 -13.34
N GLY A 313 9.23 -21.55 -13.88
CA GLY A 313 8.14 -22.17 -13.13
C GLY A 313 7.61 -21.26 -12.02
N LEU A 314 7.67 -19.94 -12.24
CA LEU A 314 7.19 -18.90 -11.31
C LEU A 314 5.86 -18.31 -11.76
#